data_AF-A0A6B0V125-F1
#
_entry.id   AF-A0A6B0V125-F1
#
_cell.length_a   1.000
_cell.length_b   1.000
_cell.length_c   1.000
_cell.angle_alpha   90.00
_cell.angle_beta   90.00
_cell.angle_gamma   90.00
#
_symmetry.space_group_name_H-M   'P 1'
#
loop_
_entity.id
_entity.type
_entity.pdbx_description
1 polymer ?
#
loop_
_entity_poly.entity_id
_entity_poly.type
_entity_poly.pdbx_seq_one_letter_code
_entity_poly.pdbx_strand_id
1 'polypeptide(L)'
;MSGIKLILLFSHICIVYVVGDDVGGIDQKPILQEKNESGIPENRDVSSKAKATECNTTTTTCPRRPKKWHFNGLVGRCETDTPSFCGGKENTFEDFKQCQENCEEEEIVTPEDCRMDLNKGKCEPKKKGRPKKPVFRWYFNSTDSNCHMFKWSRCSGNRNNFPTKQDCMVCQRAMPTTPATETPPNEC
;
A
#
# COMPACT_ATOMS: atom_id res chain seq x y z
N MET A 1 -62.66 38.50 -7.41
CA MET A 1 -63.29 37.19 -7.66
C MET A 1 -62.19 36.19 -8.03
N SER A 2 -62.12 35.09 -7.28
CA SER A 2 -61.37 33.84 -7.53
C SER A 2 -59.84 33.92 -7.68
N GLY A 3 -59.02 33.15 -6.97
CA GLY A 3 -59.31 32.04 -6.08
C GLY A 3 -58.04 31.58 -5.36
N ILE A 4 -58.24 31.21 -4.10
CA ILE A 4 -57.30 30.59 -3.17
C ILE A 4 -57.01 29.15 -3.62
N LYS A 5 -55.74 28.72 -3.56
CA LYS A 5 -55.33 27.36 -3.16
C LYS A 5 -54.19 27.53 -2.15
N LEU A 6 -54.54 27.66 -0.87
CA LEU A 6 -54.59 26.59 0.14
C LEU A 6 -53.16 26.14 0.51
N ILE A 7 -52.52 26.73 1.51
CA ILE A 7 -52.69 26.51 2.97
C ILE A 7 -52.25 25.08 3.34
N LEU A 8 -51.01 24.91 3.86
CA LEU A 8 -50.64 24.95 5.31
C LEU A 8 -50.87 23.54 5.94
N LEU A 9 -50.11 22.96 6.88
CA LEU A 9 -49.12 23.38 7.87
C LEU A 9 -48.47 22.13 8.53
N PHE A 10 -47.47 22.42 9.38
CA PHE A 10 -47.08 21.76 10.65
C PHE A 10 -46.13 20.56 10.52
N SER A 11 -45.12 20.40 11.38
CA SER A 11 -45.06 20.86 12.77
C SER A 11 -43.62 21.06 13.25
N HIS A 12 -43.48 22.10 14.06
CA HIS A 12 -42.42 22.43 14.99
C HIS A 12 -41.61 21.25 15.54
N ILE A 13 -40.27 21.38 15.49
CA ILE A 13 -39.45 21.02 16.64
C ILE A 13 -38.48 22.19 16.91
N CYS A 14 -38.74 22.87 18.02
CA CYS A 14 -37.83 23.77 18.70
C CYS A 14 -36.87 22.92 19.54
N ILE A 15 -35.56 23.15 19.45
CA ILE A 15 -34.64 22.75 20.53
C ILE A 15 -33.96 24.01 21.07
N VAL A 16 -34.07 24.12 22.39
CA VAL A 16 -33.82 25.27 23.23
C VAL A 16 -32.32 25.43 23.46
N TYR A 17 -31.80 26.64 23.26
CA TYR A 17 -30.46 27.02 23.71
C TYR A 17 -30.49 27.30 25.22
N VAL A 18 -29.60 26.66 25.97
CA VAL A 18 -29.36 27.03 27.37
C VAL A 18 -28.18 28.01 27.39
N VAL A 19 -28.46 29.25 27.79
CA VAL A 19 -27.47 30.30 28.08
C VAL A 19 -27.10 30.20 29.55
N GLY A 20 -25.80 30.25 29.83
CA GLY A 20 -25.25 30.45 31.17
C GLY A 20 -24.00 31.31 31.04
N ASP A 21 -24.15 32.59 31.32
CA ASP A 21 -23.07 33.58 31.50
C ASP A 21 -22.41 33.38 32.88
N ASP A 22 -21.07 33.48 32.95
CA ASP A 22 -20.38 34.33 33.94
C ASP A 22 -18.85 34.38 33.72
N VAL A 23 -18.39 35.58 33.36
CA VAL A 23 -17.22 36.34 33.81
C VAL A 23 -15.87 35.62 34.11
N GLY A 24 -14.92 35.82 33.19
CA GLY A 24 -13.66 36.54 33.43
C GLY A 24 -12.70 36.11 34.54
N GLY A 25 -11.49 35.68 34.14
CA GLY A 25 -10.31 35.65 35.03
C GLY A 25 -9.11 34.97 34.40
N ILE A 26 -8.24 35.75 33.75
CA ILE A 26 -6.92 35.33 33.25
C ILE A 26 -5.93 35.25 34.42
N ASP A 27 -5.15 34.17 34.49
CA ASP A 27 -3.82 34.21 35.10
C ASP A 27 -2.87 33.28 34.33
N GLN A 28 -1.96 33.89 33.56
CA GLN A 28 -0.82 33.20 32.99
C GLN A 28 0.28 33.16 34.06
N LYS A 29 0.74 31.96 34.40
CA LYS A 29 2.04 31.80 35.06
C LYS A 29 2.92 30.81 34.29
N PRO A 30 4.15 31.19 33.90
CA PRO A 30 4.99 30.37 33.04
C PRO A 30 5.92 29.43 33.82
N ILE A 31 6.20 28.29 33.16
CA ILE A 31 7.42 27.47 33.17
C ILE A 31 7.84 26.84 34.50
N LEU A 32 7.92 25.50 34.50
CA LEU A 32 9.11 24.76 34.93
C LEU A 32 9.14 23.39 34.24
N GLN A 33 10.18 23.15 33.44
CA GLN A 33 10.61 21.82 33.02
C GLN A 33 11.23 21.11 34.22
N GLU A 34 10.77 19.90 34.57
CA GLU A 34 11.59 18.84 35.17
C GLU A 34 11.05 17.50 34.64
N LYS A 35 11.80 16.83 33.75
CA LYS A 35 12.71 15.69 34.01
C LYS A 35 11.99 14.40 34.46
N ASN A 36 12.15 13.35 33.62
CA ASN A 36 12.21 11.90 33.86
C ASN A 36 11.62 11.37 35.19
N GLU A 37 10.73 10.37 35.24
CA GLU A 37 10.91 8.98 34.75
C GLU A 37 9.60 8.17 34.95
N SER A 38 9.35 7.19 34.06
CA SER A 38 8.66 5.90 34.27
C SER A 38 7.32 5.80 35.03
N GLY A 39 6.22 5.63 34.29
CA GLY A 39 4.96 5.07 34.80
C GLY A 39 3.89 4.84 33.70
N ILE A 40 3.78 3.60 33.23
CA ILE A 40 2.67 3.04 32.41
C ILE A 40 1.46 2.78 33.35
N PRO A 41 0.17 2.72 32.94
CA PRO A 41 -0.41 2.60 31.58
C PRO A 41 -1.57 3.56 31.25
N GLU A 42 -1.77 3.89 29.97
CA GLU A 42 -3.13 3.98 29.44
C GLU A 42 -3.24 3.35 28.05
N ASN A 43 -4.27 2.51 27.96
CA ASN A 43 -4.64 1.66 26.86
C ASN A 43 -5.71 2.38 26.04
N ARG A 44 -5.37 2.75 24.80
CA ARG A 44 -6.20 3.11 23.62
C ARG A 44 -5.17 3.22 22.48
N ASP A 45 -5.04 2.31 21.52
CA ASP A 45 -6.09 1.73 20.70
C ASP A 45 -5.70 0.29 20.30
N VAL A 46 -6.71 -0.56 20.27
CA VAL A 46 -6.63 -1.98 19.93
C VAL A 46 -6.69 -2.10 18.40
N SER A 47 -5.89 -3.01 17.84
CA SER A 47 -5.95 -3.48 16.44
C SER A 47 -5.02 -2.85 15.38
N SER A 48 -3.70 -2.85 15.62
CA SER A 48 -2.74 -2.75 14.50
C SER A 48 -1.37 -3.41 14.73
N LYS A 49 -1.15 -4.12 15.85
CA LYS A 49 0.19 -4.67 16.19
C LYS A 49 0.27 -6.18 16.43
N ALA A 50 -0.66 -6.95 15.88
CA ALA A 50 -0.62 -8.43 15.89
C ALA A 50 -0.49 -9.08 14.49
N LYS A 51 -0.45 -8.31 13.38
CA LYS A 51 -0.42 -8.86 12.01
C LYS A 51 0.97 -8.90 11.36
N ALA A 52 2.00 -8.34 12.02
CA ALA A 52 3.35 -8.22 11.47
C ALA A 52 4.18 -9.53 11.50
N THR A 53 3.70 -10.60 12.14
CA THR A 53 4.44 -11.87 12.26
C THR A 53 4.27 -12.79 11.06
N GLU A 54 3.22 -12.62 10.24
CA GLU A 54 2.93 -13.57 9.16
C GLU A 54 3.62 -13.20 7.84
N CYS A 55 3.86 -11.91 7.57
CA CYS A 55 4.46 -11.42 6.31
C CYS A 55 6.01 -11.37 6.37
N ASN A 56 6.64 -12.43 6.89
CA ASN A 56 8.09 -12.54 7.06
C ASN A 56 8.86 -12.76 5.73
N THR A 57 10.19 -12.73 5.78
CA THR A 57 11.06 -12.78 4.58
C THR A 57 10.88 -14.02 3.70
N THR A 58 10.97 -13.85 2.39
CA THR A 58 10.99 -14.96 1.43
C THR A 58 12.18 -15.89 1.62
N THR A 59 11.95 -17.21 1.56
CA THR A 59 12.96 -18.25 1.73
C THR A 59 13.23 -19.04 0.45
N THR A 60 14.40 -19.68 0.40
CA THR A 60 14.79 -20.62 -0.67
C THR A 60 14.52 -22.08 -0.31
N THR A 61 14.24 -22.36 0.97
CA THR A 61 13.95 -23.71 1.46
C THR A 61 12.44 -23.86 1.61
N CYS A 62 11.80 -24.39 0.58
CA CYS A 62 10.35 -24.52 0.53
C CYS A 62 9.87 -25.85 1.10
N PRO A 63 8.71 -25.87 1.81
CA PRO A 63 8.08 -27.12 2.22
C PRO A 63 7.65 -27.93 0.99
N ARG A 64 7.46 -29.25 1.14
CA ARG A 64 7.05 -30.13 0.01
C ARG A 64 5.68 -29.79 -0.57
N ARG A 65 4.81 -29.18 0.23
CA ARG A 65 3.47 -28.71 -0.17
C ARG A 65 3.30 -27.27 0.33
N PRO A 66 3.88 -26.30 -0.37
CA PRO A 66 3.64 -24.89 -0.04
C PRO A 66 2.17 -24.56 -0.33
N LYS A 67 1.57 -23.62 0.42
CA LYS A 67 0.34 -22.98 -0.06
C LYS A 67 0.65 -22.15 -1.30
N LYS A 68 -0.37 -21.71 -2.03
CA LYS A 68 -0.17 -21.14 -3.36
C LYS A 68 0.51 -19.77 -3.35
N TRP A 69 0.40 -18.98 -2.29
CA TRP A 69 0.82 -17.58 -2.27
C TRP A 69 1.74 -17.24 -1.09
N HIS A 70 2.63 -16.29 -1.29
CA HIS A 70 3.42 -15.66 -0.24
C HIS A 70 3.68 -14.18 -0.55
N PHE A 71 4.02 -13.42 0.47
CA PHE A 71 4.50 -12.05 0.31
C PHE A 71 6.00 -12.02 0.00
N ASN A 72 6.36 -11.54 -1.19
CA ASN A 72 7.74 -11.29 -1.57
C ASN A 72 8.21 -9.92 -1.05
N GLY A 73 8.77 -9.90 0.15
CA GLY A 73 9.29 -8.70 0.78
C GLY A 73 10.48 -8.04 0.06
N LEU A 74 11.09 -8.68 -0.96
CA LEU A 74 12.17 -8.05 -1.75
C LEU A 74 11.64 -7.00 -2.74
N VAL A 75 10.37 -7.12 -3.12
CA VAL A 75 9.69 -6.22 -4.06
C VAL A 75 8.39 -5.66 -3.48
N GLY A 76 7.96 -6.15 -2.31
CA GLY A 76 6.78 -5.68 -1.59
C GLY A 76 5.47 -6.08 -2.25
N ARG A 77 5.38 -7.32 -2.77
CA ARG A 77 4.19 -7.88 -3.44
C ARG A 77 3.90 -9.33 -3.09
N CYS A 78 2.64 -9.73 -3.09
CA CYS A 78 2.17 -11.10 -3.05
C CYS A 78 2.40 -11.80 -4.40
N GLU A 79 3.06 -12.96 -4.39
CA GLU A 79 3.29 -13.78 -5.58
C GLU A 79 3.10 -15.28 -5.29
N THR A 80 2.92 -16.06 -6.35
CA THR A 80 2.73 -17.51 -6.21
C THR A 80 4.01 -18.22 -5.81
N ASP A 81 3.89 -19.22 -4.94
CA ASP A 81 5.01 -20.07 -4.54
C ASP A 81 5.57 -20.87 -5.73
N THR A 82 6.89 -21.02 -5.73
CA THR A 82 7.62 -21.89 -6.64
C THR A 82 8.44 -22.90 -5.83
N PRO A 83 8.94 -24.00 -6.44
CA PRO A 83 9.76 -24.99 -5.73
C PRO A 83 11.02 -24.43 -5.05
N SER A 84 11.48 -23.23 -5.45
CA SER A 84 12.71 -22.60 -4.97
C SER A 84 12.53 -21.17 -4.47
N PHE A 85 11.29 -20.70 -4.34
CA PHE A 85 10.95 -19.36 -3.89
C PHE A 85 9.54 -19.37 -3.31
N CYS A 86 9.45 -19.19 -2.00
CA CYS A 86 8.21 -19.26 -1.22
C CYS A 86 8.42 -18.52 0.10
N GLY A 87 7.36 -18.28 0.87
CA GLY A 87 7.48 -17.67 2.20
C GLY A 87 7.64 -18.68 3.37
N GLY A 88 7.78 -19.98 3.09
CA GLY A 88 8.12 -20.97 4.10
C GLY A 88 6.91 -21.49 4.88
N LYS A 89 6.97 -21.47 6.22
CA LYS A 89 5.87 -21.98 7.08
C LYS A 89 4.87 -20.90 7.51
N GLU A 90 5.33 -19.66 7.69
CA GLU A 90 4.53 -18.57 8.26
C GLU A 90 4.02 -17.64 7.15
N ASN A 91 4.88 -17.18 6.25
CA ASN A 91 4.51 -16.35 5.10
C ASN A 91 3.92 -17.23 3.98
N THR A 92 2.76 -17.83 4.22
CA THR A 92 2.11 -18.73 3.26
C THR A 92 0.58 -18.66 3.36
N PHE A 93 -0.04 -18.33 2.23
CA PHE A 93 -1.45 -18.02 2.10
C PHE A 93 -2.11 -18.90 1.03
N GLU A 94 -3.37 -19.25 1.26
CA GLU A 94 -4.11 -20.16 0.37
C GLU A 94 -4.47 -19.47 -0.96
N ASP A 95 -4.81 -18.19 -0.89
CA ASP A 95 -5.18 -17.37 -2.03
C ASP A 95 -4.54 -15.97 -1.98
N PHE A 96 -4.64 -15.27 -3.11
CA PHE A 96 -4.06 -13.95 -3.30
C PHE A 96 -4.68 -12.91 -2.35
N LYS A 97 -5.99 -12.95 -2.14
CA LYS A 97 -6.73 -11.99 -1.33
C LYS A 97 -6.28 -12.08 0.13
N GLN A 98 -6.13 -13.30 0.65
CA GLN A 98 -5.59 -13.54 1.97
C GLN A 98 -4.18 -12.97 2.13
N CYS A 99 -3.30 -13.17 1.13
CA CYS A 99 -1.96 -12.59 1.16
C CYS A 99 -2.01 -11.06 1.18
N GLN A 100 -2.80 -10.45 0.30
CA GLN A 100 -2.92 -8.99 0.22
C GLN A 100 -3.47 -8.41 1.52
N GLU A 101 -4.63 -8.86 2.00
CA GLU A 101 -5.22 -8.34 3.23
C GLU A 101 -4.30 -8.47 4.45
N ASN A 102 -3.40 -9.45 4.44
CA ASN A 102 -2.43 -9.64 5.50
C ASN A 102 -1.17 -8.79 5.33
N CYS A 103 -0.72 -8.54 4.10
CA CYS A 103 0.63 -8.01 3.82
C CYS A 103 0.68 -6.72 2.99
N GLU A 104 -0.41 -6.31 2.34
CA GLU A 104 -0.54 -5.13 1.48
C GLU A 104 -1.77 -4.32 1.93
N GLU A 105 -1.59 -3.06 2.35
CA GLU A 105 -2.64 -2.20 2.93
C GLU A 105 -3.61 -1.61 1.88
N GLU A 106 -4.00 -2.42 0.88
CA GLU A 106 -4.79 -2.16 -0.33
C GLU A 106 -4.15 -1.29 -1.43
N GLU A 107 -3.57 -1.94 -2.46
CA GLU A 107 -3.97 -1.90 -3.90
C GLU A 107 -3.05 -2.86 -4.72
N ILE A 108 -3.56 -3.46 -5.80
CA ILE A 108 -2.94 -4.59 -6.54
C ILE A 108 -1.68 -4.18 -7.33
N VAL A 109 -1.65 -2.97 -7.90
CA VAL A 109 -0.51 -2.31 -8.59
C VAL A 109 -0.84 -0.82 -8.70
N THR A 110 -0.05 0.08 -8.08
CA THR A 110 -0.34 1.52 -8.12
C THR A 110 0.33 2.23 -9.31
N PRO A 111 -0.14 3.42 -9.71
CA PRO A 111 0.57 4.24 -10.69
C PRO A 111 2.01 4.57 -10.24
N GLU A 112 2.24 4.75 -8.94
CA GLU A 112 3.57 5.01 -8.36
C GLU A 112 4.49 3.82 -8.57
N ASP A 113 3.99 2.59 -8.36
CA ASP A 113 4.74 1.38 -8.65
C ASP A 113 5.17 1.33 -10.11
N CYS A 114 4.26 1.66 -11.03
CA CYS A 114 4.50 1.64 -12.47
C CYS A 114 5.48 2.72 -12.94
N ARG A 115 5.65 3.81 -12.17
CA ARG A 115 6.62 4.87 -12.46
C ARG A 115 8.02 4.58 -11.93
N MET A 116 8.20 3.59 -11.05
CA MET A 116 9.52 3.28 -10.51
C MET A 116 10.46 2.77 -11.61
N ASP A 117 11.73 3.14 -11.54
CA ASP A 117 12.73 2.69 -12.51
C ASP A 117 12.98 1.17 -12.48
N LEU A 118 13.51 0.64 -13.58
CA LEU A 118 14.00 -0.74 -13.65
C LEU A 118 15.04 -1.01 -12.55
N ASN A 119 14.70 -1.88 -11.60
CA ASN A 119 15.62 -2.32 -10.56
C ASN A 119 15.99 -3.79 -10.73
N LYS A 120 17.19 -4.05 -11.27
CA LYS A 120 17.72 -5.42 -11.44
C LYS A 120 18.05 -6.11 -10.11
N GLY A 121 18.10 -5.36 -9.00
CA GLY A 121 18.49 -5.85 -7.69
C GLY A 121 19.99 -6.11 -7.59
N LYS A 122 20.56 -5.89 -6.40
CA LYS A 122 21.97 -6.14 -6.10
C LYS A 122 22.05 -7.12 -4.93
N CYS A 123 22.74 -8.24 -5.13
CA CYS A 123 23.01 -9.18 -4.06
C CYS A 123 24.33 -8.83 -3.38
N GLU A 124 24.35 -8.88 -2.06
CA GLU A 124 25.60 -8.85 -1.31
C GLU A 124 26.41 -10.12 -1.57
N PRO A 125 27.75 -10.02 -1.67
CA PRO A 125 28.62 -11.18 -1.82
C PRO A 125 28.45 -12.13 -0.63
N LYS A 126 28.05 -13.37 -0.89
CA LYS A 126 27.98 -14.39 0.15
C LYS A 126 29.38 -14.92 0.48
N LYS A 127 29.75 -14.93 1.76
CA LYS A 127 30.99 -15.59 2.24
C LYS A 127 30.94 -17.12 2.07
N LYS A 128 29.75 -17.72 2.09
CA LYS A 128 29.52 -19.17 1.97
C LYS A 128 28.22 -19.48 1.22
N GLY A 129 28.17 -20.62 0.55
CA GLY A 129 27.00 -21.10 -0.19
C GLY A 129 26.95 -20.62 -1.64
N ARG A 130 26.10 -21.26 -2.46
CA ARG A 130 25.96 -20.90 -3.87
C ARG A 130 25.21 -19.55 -4.02
N PRO A 131 25.60 -18.70 -4.98
CA PRO A 131 24.83 -17.51 -5.32
C PRO A 131 23.40 -17.87 -5.73
N LYS A 132 22.45 -16.95 -5.47
CA LYS A 132 21.08 -17.12 -5.99
C LYS A 132 21.14 -17.02 -7.52
N LYS A 133 20.49 -17.96 -8.20
CA LYS A 133 20.33 -17.86 -9.66
C LYS A 133 19.32 -16.75 -9.97
N PRO A 134 19.65 -15.78 -10.85
CA PRO A 134 18.71 -14.75 -11.23
C PRO A 134 17.56 -15.34 -12.04
N VAL A 135 16.41 -14.64 -12.05
CA VAL A 135 15.18 -15.08 -12.74
C VAL A 135 14.68 -13.99 -13.68
N PHE A 136 13.92 -14.40 -14.70
CA PHE A 136 13.25 -13.45 -15.57
C PHE A 136 11.98 -12.91 -14.89
N ARG A 137 11.80 -11.61 -14.99
CA ARG A 137 10.67 -10.83 -14.47
C ARG A 137 10.26 -9.81 -15.54
N TRP A 138 9.14 -9.14 -15.32
CA TRP A 138 8.64 -8.06 -16.16
C TRP A 138 8.67 -6.74 -15.39
N TYR A 139 9.03 -5.65 -16.06
CA TYR A 139 8.88 -4.29 -15.55
C TYR A 139 8.16 -3.46 -16.59
N PHE A 140 7.43 -2.45 -16.13
CA PHE A 140 6.78 -1.48 -16.98
C PHE A 140 7.75 -0.35 -17.33
N ASN A 141 7.96 -0.11 -18.61
CA ASN A 141 8.69 1.05 -19.09
C ASN A 141 7.69 2.16 -19.41
N SER A 142 7.69 3.22 -18.60
CA SER A 142 6.79 4.35 -18.77
C SER A 142 7.07 5.16 -20.05
N THR A 143 8.30 5.10 -20.58
CA THR A 143 8.70 5.83 -21.80
C THR A 143 7.95 5.34 -23.03
N ASP A 144 7.81 4.03 -23.19
CA ASP A 144 7.10 3.41 -24.32
C ASP A 144 5.76 2.79 -23.92
N SER A 145 5.35 3.00 -22.67
CA SER A 145 4.12 2.46 -22.07
C SER A 145 3.96 0.95 -22.25
N ASN A 146 5.06 0.20 -22.19
CA ASN A 146 5.07 -1.24 -22.46
C ASN A 146 5.85 -2.04 -21.41
N CYS A 147 5.54 -3.33 -21.34
CA CYS A 147 6.16 -4.27 -20.41
C CYS A 147 7.34 -4.99 -21.06
N HIS A 148 8.50 -4.94 -20.42
CA HIS A 148 9.73 -5.55 -20.89
C HIS A 148 10.24 -6.59 -19.91
N MET A 149 10.79 -7.67 -20.44
CA MET A 149 11.40 -8.72 -19.64
C MET A 149 12.81 -8.30 -19.20
N PHE A 150 13.16 -8.55 -17.93
CA PHE A 150 14.49 -8.31 -17.40
C PHE A 150 14.94 -9.45 -16.50
N LYS A 151 16.25 -9.52 -16.25
CA LYS A 151 16.86 -10.48 -15.33
C LYS A 151 16.98 -9.84 -13.94
N TRP A 152 16.21 -10.33 -12.97
CA TRP A 152 16.24 -9.90 -11.58
C TRP A 152 17.16 -10.81 -10.74
N SER A 153 18.04 -10.20 -9.94
CA SER A 153 19.04 -10.88 -9.13
C SER A 153 18.46 -11.66 -7.94
N ARG A 154 17.18 -11.49 -7.61
CA ARG A 154 16.52 -12.06 -6.40
C ARG A 154 17.11 -11.56 -5.07
N CYS A 155 17.53 -10.30 -5.08
CA CYS A 155 18.02 -9.56 -3.93
C CYS A 155 17.67 -8.08 -4.13
N SER A 156 17.03 -7.46 -3.14
CA SER A 156 16.46 -6.11 -3.24
C SER A 156 15.53 -5.97 -4.46
N GLY A 157 15.06 -4.76 -4.72
CA GLY A 157 14.15 -4.48 -5.83
C GLY A 157 13.22 -3.35 -5.46
N ASN A 158 12.24 -3.13 -6.31
CA ASN A 158 11.14 -2.23 -6.09
C ASN A 158 9.85 -2.88 -6.63
N ARG A 159 8.71 -2.18 -6.48
CA ARG A 159 7.39 -2.69 -6.87
C ARG A 159 7.15 -2.75 -8.38
N ASN A 160 8.00 -2.15 -9.21
CA ASN A 160 7.99 -2.34 -10.66
C ASN A 160 8.70 -3.65 -11.06
N ASN A 161 8.21 -4.77 -10.52
CA ASN A 161 8.79 -6.09 -10.72
C ASN A 161 7.67 -7.14 -10.64
N PHE A 162 7.32 -7.68 -11.79
CA PHE A 162 6.16 -8.54 -11.96
C PHE A 162 6.59 -9.95 -12.40
N PRO A 163 5.95 -11.01 -11.88
CA PRO A 163 6.28 -12.38 -12.25
C PRO A 163 5.82 -12.73 -13.68
N THR A 164 4.71 -12.14 -14.15
CA THR A 164 4.20 -12.36 -15.50
C THR A 164 4.02 -11.06 -16.29
N LYS A 165 3.96 -11.18 -17.61
CA LYS A 165 3.63 -10.05 -18.48
C LYS A 165 2.24 -9.50 -18.13
N GLN A 166 1.27 -10.36 -17.84
CA GLN A 166 -0.10 -9.96 -17.55
C GLN A 166 -0.19 -9.07 -16.32
N ASP A 167 0.55 -9.42 -15.25
CA ASP A 167 0.59 -8.60 -14.03
C ASP A 167 1.22 -7.23 -14.31
N CYS A 168 2.27 -7.19 -15.13
CA CYS A 168 2.88 -5.93 -15.55
C CYS A 168 1.93 -5.06 -16.38
N MET A 169 1.14 -5.66 -17.27
CA MET A 169 0.24 -4.93 -18.17
C MET A 169 -0.89 -4.21 -17.41
N VAL A 170 -1.11 -4.52 -16.13
CA VAL A 170 -1.97 -3.71 -15.25
C VAL A 170 -1.50 -2.26 -15.20
N CYS A 171 -0.19 -2.01 -15.32
CA CYS A 171 0.38 -0.67 -15.36
C CYS A 171 -0.11 0.20 -16.54
N GLN A 172 -0.49 -0.40 -17.66
CA GLN A 172 -1.08 0.35 -18.79
C GLN A 172 -2.44 0.93 -18.41
N ARG A 173 -3.17 0.30 -17.49
CA ARG A 173 -4.45 0.80 -17.00
C ARG A 173 -4.27 1.77 -15.84
N ALA A 174 -3.28 1.52 -14.99
CA ALA A 174 -2.95 2.38 -13.84
C ALA A 174 -2.33 3.73 -14.26
N MET A 175 -1.65 3.79 -15.41
CA MET A 175 -1.09 5.01 -15.97
C MET A 175 -2.07 5.60 -16.99
N PRO A 176 -2.95 6.56 -16.63
CA PRO A 176 -3.67 7.31 -17.65
C PRO A 176 -2.64 8.01 -18.52
N THR A 177 -2.62 7.68 -19.81
CA THR A 177 -1.88 8.45 -20.80
C THR A 177 -2.47 9.85 -20.71
N THR A 178 -1.70 10.84 -20.25
CA THR A 178 -2.08 12.23 -20.46
C THR A 178 -2.38 12.33 -21.95
N PRO A 179 -3.61 12.70 -22.38
CA PRO A 179 -3.84 13.00 -23.78
C PRO A 179 -2.79 14.04 -24.13
N ALA A 180 -1.97 13.75 -25.15
CA ALA A 180 -1.04 14.74 -25.67
C ALA A 180 -1.85 16.02 -25.81
N THR A 181 -1.51 17.04 -25.02
CA THR A 181 -2.11 18.36 -25.14
C THR A 181 -1.98 18.70 -26.61
N GLU A 182 -3.11 18.70 -27.32
CA GLU A 182 -3.19 19.23 -28.66
C GLU A 182 -2.69 20.67 -28.52
N THR A 183 -1.46 20.91 -28.94
CA THR A 183 -1.02 22.27 -29.22
C THR A 183 -2.07 22.78 -30.22
N PRO A 184 -2.88 23.80 -29.88
CA PRO A 184 -3.82 24.33 -30.85
C PRO A 184 -2.98 24.77 -32.05
N PRO A 185 -3.40 24.42 -33.29
CA PRO A 185 -2.67 24.87 -34.46
C PRO A 185 -2.58 26.38 -34.37
N ASN A 186 -1.35 26.90 -34.46
CA ASN A 186 -1.10 28.33 -34.55
C ASN A 186 -1.98 28.87 -35.69
N GLU A 187 -3.03 29.62 -35.33
CA GLU A 187 -3.73 30.46 -36.30
C GLU A 187 -2.82 31.64 -36.64
N CYS A 188 -2.63 31.83 -37.95
CA CYS A 188 -1.80 32.85 -38.57
C CYS A 188 -2.32 34.28 -38.34
#